data_AF-A0A088E9I0-F1
#
_entry.id   AF-A0A088E9I0-F1
#
_cell.length_a   1.000
_cell.length_b   1.000
_cell.length_c   1.000
_cell.angle_alpha   90.00
_cell.angle_beta   90.00
_cell.angle_gamma   90.00
#
_symmetry.space_group_name_H-M   'P 1'
#
loop_
_entity.id
_entity.type
_entity.pdbx_description
1 polymer ?
#
loop_
_entity_poly.entity_id
_entity_poly.type
_entity_poly.pdbx_seq_one_letter_code
_entity_poly.pdbx_strand_id
1 'polypeptide(L)'
;MKALGRFDGLCEPKNPGGIATFGYVIYINGNVIEGMGLASEPWSVNSTNNVAEYTGLICLLKKMLTLGVTEARVEGDSQLVIRQLKGEYSVKSKRIIPLYEKAKELLAKFSSVEIEWIPREENKEADRITRIAFKKVLNGELKKIGCD
;
A
#
# COMPACT_ATOMS: atom_id res chain seq x y z
N MET A 1 -18.39 -1.82 11.32
CA MET A 1 -18.42 -2.24 9.90
C MET A 1 -17.13 -2.96 9.59
N LYS A 2 -17.20 -4.15 8.97
CA LYS A 2 -16.04 -5.01 8.68
C LYS A 2 -15.68 -4.99 7.19
N ALA A 3 -14.39 -4.95 6.86
CA ALA A 3 -13.90 -5.04 5.49
C ALA A 3 -12.59 -5.83 5.38
N LEU A 4 -12.34 -6.39 4.21
CA LEU A 4 -11.03 -6.94 3.82
C LEU A 4 -10.35 -5.95 2.86
N GLY A 5 -9.09 -5.64 3.11
CA GLY A 5 -8.26 -4.81 2.25
C GLY A 5 -7.01 -5.55 1.81
N ARG A 6 -6.63 -5.41 0.53
CA ARG A 6 -5.35 -5.89 -0.01
C ARG A 6 -4.57 -4.74 -0.60
N PHE A 7 -3.26 -4.70 -0.37
CA PHE A 7 -2.36 -3.70 -0.94
C PHE A 7 -1.17 -4.36 -1.61
N ASP A 8 -0.57 -3.63 -2.56
CA ASP A 8 0.67 -3.99 -3.22
C ASP A 8 1.41 -2.71 -3.63
N GLY A 9 2.71 -2.84 -3.86
CA GLY A 9 3.55 -1.78 -4.40
C GLY A 9 4.71 -2.31 -5.21
N LEU A 10 5.06 -1.59 -6.28
CA LEU A 10 6.22 -1.91 -7.12
C LEU A 10 7.12 -0.70 -7.30
N CYS A 11 8.38 -0.97 -7.67
CA CYS A 11 9.32 0.04 -8.16
C CYS A 11 10.14 -0.56 -9.30
N GLU A 12 9.86 -0.12 -10.52
CA GLU A 12 10.44 -0.64 -11.76
C GLU A 12 10.94 0.51 -12.66
N PRO A 13 11.89 0.29 -13.58
CA PRO A 13 12.60 -0.96 -13.82
C PRO A 13 13.76 -1.21 -12.84
N LYS A 14 14.06 -0.27 -11.95
CA LYS A 14 15.14 -0.38 -10.94
C LYS A 14 14.67 0.00 -9.54
N ASN A 15 15.30 -0.58 -8.52
CA ASN A 15 14.98 -0.34 -7.12
C ASN A 15 16.28 -0.21 -6.31
N PRO A 16 16.64 0.98 -5.76
CA PRO A 16 15.94 2.26 -5.85
C PRO A 16 16.04 2.93 -7.23
N GLY A 17 15.25 3.98 -7.45
CA GLY A 17 15.41 4.89 -8.59
C GLY A 17 14.49 4.64 -9.78
N GLY A 18 13.51 3.75 -9.65
CA GLY A 18 12.49 3.51 -10.67
C GLY A 18 11.27 4.40 -10.49
N ILE A 19 10.16 3.97 -11.05
CA ILE A 19 8.83 4.52 -10.83
C ILE A 19 8.16 3.67 -9.76
N ALA A 20 7.89 4.28 -8.62
CA ALA A 20 7.24 3.62 -7.49
C ALA A 20 5.72 3.86 -7.52
N THR A 21 4.94 2.83 -7.80
CA THR A 21 3.47 2.88 -7.82
C THR A 21 2.87 1.85 -6.89
N PHE A 22 1.66 2.09 -6.44
CA PHE A 22 0.93 1.18 -5.55
C PHE A 22 -0.50 0.94 -6.06
N GLY A 23 -1.08 -0.13 -5.56
CA GLY A 23 -2.46 -0.54 -5.80
C GLY A 23 -3.08 -1.11 -4.54
N TYR A 24 -4.39 -0.96 -4.40
CA TYR A 24 -5.15 -1.61 -3.34
C TYR A 24 -6.58 -1.93 -3.78
N VAL A 25 -7.17 -2.90 -3.10
CA VAL A 25 -8.58 -3.29 -3.27
C VAL A 25 -9.23 -3.49 -1.90
N ILE A 26 -10.49 -3.05 -1.76
CA ILE A 26 -11.30 -3.17 -0.55
C ILE A 26 -12.56 -3.96 -0.89
N TYR A 27 -12.82 -5.02 -0.13
CA TYR A 27 -14.06 -5.80 -0.15
C TYR A 27 -14.91 -5.43 1.05
N ILE A 28 -16.09 -4.84 0.80
CA ILE A 28 -16.95 -4.30 1.84
C ILE A 28 -18.43 -4.39 1.44
N ASN A 29 -19.25 -5.05 2.27
CA ASN A 29 -20.70 -5.21 2.04
C ASN A 29 -21.04 -5.71 0.61
N GLY A 30 -20.26 -6.66 0.07
CA GLY A 30 -20.44 -7.18 -1.29
C GLY A 30 -19.92 -6.27 -2.42
N ASN A 31 -19.40 -5.08 -2.09
CA ASN A 31 -18.80 -4.16 -3.05
C ASN A 31 -17.28 -4.32 -3.09
N VAL A 32 -16.71 -4.03 -4.25
CA VAL A 32 -15.26 -3.97 -4.49
C VAL A 32 -14.89 -2.53 -4.83
N ILE A 33 -13.93 -1.98 -4.10
CA ILE A 33 -13.41 -0.63 -4.32
C ILE A 33 -11.92 -0.73 -4.61
N GLU A 34 -11.52 -0.30 -5.80
CA GLU A 34 -10.11 -0.27 -6.22
C GLU A 34 -9.53 1.14 -6.05
N GLY A 35 -8.24 1.23 -5.72
CA GLY A 35 -7.50 2.47 -5.73
C GLY A 35 -6.04 2.25 -6.07
N MET A 36 -5.41 3.27 -6.65
CA MET A 36 -4.05 3.17 -7.19
C MET A 36 -3.37 4.53 -7.16
N GLY A 37 -2.04 4.57 -7.18
CA GLY A 37 -1.34 5.85 -7.14
C GLY A 37 0.16 5.78 -7.35
N LEU A 38 0.77 6.96 -7.36
CA LEU A 38 2.21 7.17 -7.42
C LEU A 38 2.73 7.41 -6.00
N ALA A 39 3.76 6.67 -5.59
CA ALA A 39 4.29 6.73 -4.22
C ALA A 39 5.37 7.79 -4.02
N SER A 40 6.06 8.16 -5.08
CA SER A 40 7.17 9.13 -5.05
C SER A 40 7.44 9.71 -6.43
N GLU A 41 8.24 10.75 -6.51
CA GLU A 41 8.66 11.33 -7.78
C GLU A 41 9.31 10.26 -8.68
N PRO A 42 8.86 10.07 -9.93
CA PRO A 42 9.41 9.06 -10.82
C PRO A 42 10.92 9.24 -11.01
N TRP A 43 11.67 8.14 -11.04
CA TRP A 43 13.13 8.12 -11.24
C TRP A 43 13.95 8.70 -10.07
N SER A 44 13.30 9.02 -8.95
CA SER A 44 13.98 9.54 -7.76
C SER A 44 14.74 8.45 -7.02
N VAL A 45 15.91 8.77 -6.48
CA VAL A 45 16.65 7.89 -5.55
C VAL A 45 15.83 7.51 -4.31
N ASN A 46 14.74 8.23 -4.05
CA ASN A 46 13.80 7.95 -2.97
C ASN A 46 12.78 6.87 -3.33
N SER A 47 12.55 6.61 -4.61
CA SER A 47 11.62 5.60 -5.10
C SER A 47 12.16 4.19 -4.85
N THR A 48 11.50 3.45 -3.97
CA THR A 48 11.79 2.04 -3.71
C THR A 48 10.52 1.21 -3.68
N ASN A 49 10.66 -0.12 -3.83
CA ASN A 49 9.54 -1.04 -3.66
C ASN A 49 8.92 -0.89 -2.25
N ASN A 50 9.72 -0.86 -1.18
CA ASN A 50 9.19 -0.67 0.18
C ASN A 50 8.44 0.65 0.38
N VAL A 51 8.86 1.75 -0.29
CA VAL A 51 8.11 3.02 -0.24
C VAL A 51 6.75 2.87 -0.92
N ALA A 52 6.70 2.18 -2.07
CA ALA A 52 5.45 1.89 -2.76
C ALA A 52 4.50 1.05 -1.89
N GLU A 53 4.98 -0.05 -1.33
CA GLU A 53 4.23 -0.97 -0.47
C GLU A 53 3.60 -0.25 0.74
N TYR A 54 4.43 0.50 1.48
CA TYR A 54 3.94 1.28 2.61
C TYR A 54 2.93 2.35 2.19
N THR A 55 3.12 2.98 1.03
CA THR A 55 2.19 4.00 0.55
C THR A 55 0.85 3.37 0.15
N GLY A 56 0.88 2.22 -0.52
CA GLY A 56 -0.31 1.42 -0.84
C GLY A 56 -1.11 1.06 0.40
N LEU A 57 -0.44 0.55 1.43
CA LEU A 57 -1.06 0.29 2.73
C LEU A 57 -1.67 1.55 3.35
N ILE A 58 -0.95 2.67 3.39
CA ILE A 58 -1.45 3.92 3.97
C ILE A 58 -2.70 4.42 3.23
N CYS A 59 -2.71 4.38 1.90
CA CYS A 59 -3.85 4.81 1.11
C CYS A 59 -5.05 3.86 1.27
N LEU A 60 -4.81 2.55 1.34
CA LEU A 60 -5.82 1.56 1.68
C LEU A 60 -6.47 1.87 3.04
N LEU A 61 -5.66 2.03 4.10
CA LEU A 61 -6.15 2.30 5.45
C LEU A 61 -6.93 3.62 5.53
N LYS A 62 -6.43 4.69 4.90
CA LYS A 62 -7.15 5.97 4.80
C LYS A 62 -8.51 5.78 4.15
N LYS A 63 -8.56 5.09 3.01
CA LYS A 63 -9.81 4.87 2.29
C LYS A 63 -10.80 4.05 3.11
N MET A 64 -10.35 2.98 3.77
CA MET A 64 -11.19 2.18 4.67
C MET A 64 -11.78 3.02 5.81
N LEU A 65 -10.98 3.88 6.44
CA LEU A 65 -11.46 4.80 7.49
C LEU A 65 -12.49 5.80 6.96
N THR A 66 -12.28 6.39 5.77
CA THR A 66 -13.25 7.29 5.13
C THR A 66 -14.57 6.58 4.78
N LEU A 67 -14.52 5.28 4.51
CA LEU A 67 -15.71 4.44 4.28
C LEU A 67 -16.43 4.03 5.57
N GLY A 68 -15.93 4.45 6.75
CA GLY A 68 -16.51 4.09 8.04
C GLY A 68 -16.21 2.65 8.49
N VAL A 69 -15.16 2.02 7.93
CA VAL A 69 -14.69 0.71 8.41
C VAL A 69 -14.13 0.87 9.82
N THR A 70 -14.60 0.03 10.74
CA THR A 70 -14.15 -0.02 12.13
C THR A 70 -13.38 -1.29 12.46
N GLU A 71 -13.62 -2.36 11.70
CA GLU A 71 -12.95 -3.65 11.82
C GLU A 71 -12.35 -4.05 10.47
N ALA A 72 -11.06 -4.38 10.42
CA ALA A 72 -10.38 -4.64 9.16
C ALA A 72 -9.52 -5.90 9.22
N ARG A 73 -9.52 -6.68 8.13
CA ARG A 73 -8.40 -7.57 7.80
C ARG A 73 -7.64 -6.94 6.66
N VAL A 74 -6.34 -6.80 6.81
CA VAL A 74 -5.45 -6.14 5.85
C VAL A 74 -4.37 -7.13 5.43
N GLU A 75 -4.30 -7.39 4.14
CA GLU A 75 -3.41 -8.39 3.55
C GLU A 75 -2.45 -7.74 2.55
N GLY A 76 -1.24 -8.29 2.47
CA GLY A 76 -0.26 -7.95 1.44
C GLY A 76 0.85 -9.00 1.37
N ASP A 77 1.56 -9.06 0.25
CA ASP A 77 2.62 -10.05 0.02
C ASP A 77 4.03 -9.57 0.41
N SER A 78 4.17 -8.31 0.84
CA SER A 78 5.41 -7.76 1.37
C SER A 78 5.69 -8.23 2.81
N GLN A 79 6.42 -9.34 2.97
CA GLN A 79 6.83 -9.84 4.29
C GLN A 79 7.53 -8.78 5.14
N LEU A 80 8.33 -7.90 4.52
CA LEU A 80 9.05 -6.84 5.24
C LEU A 80 8.07 -5.87 5.91
N VAL A 81 7.08 -5.37 5.17
CA VAL A 81 6.08 -4.43 5.71
C VAL A 81 5.28 -5.09 6.82
N ILE A 82 4.80 -6.32 6.60
CA ILE A 82 3.98 -7.05 7.57
C ILE A 82 4.77 -7.29 8.86
N ARG A 83 6.00 -7.81 8.78
CA ARG A 83 6.85 -8.09 9.94
C ARG A 83 7.25 -6.82 10.70
N GLN A 84 7.49 -5.72 9.99
CA GLN A 84 7.77 -4.42 10.64
C GLN A 84 6.55 -3.92 11.43
N LEU A 85 5.34 -4.01 10.88
CA LEU A 85 4.11 -3.59 11.55
C LEU A 85 3.75 -4.44 12.77
N LYS A 86 4.08 -5.74 12.71
CA LYS A 86 3.99 -6.67 13.84
C LYS A 86 5.08 -6.49 14.89
N GLY A 87 6.06 -5.61 14.66
CA GLY A 87 7.18 -5.36 15.58
C GLY A 87 8.24 -6.46 15.58
N GLU A 88 8.15 -7.42 14.65
CA GLU A 88 9.13 -8.50 14.50
C GLU A 88 10.43 -7.98 13.89
N TYR A 89 10.33 -7.01 12.97
CA TYR A 89 11.48 -6.39 12.31
C TYR A 89 11.63 -4.91 12.69
N SER A 90 12.86 -4.51 13.02
CA SER A 90 13.18 -3.10 13.26
C SER A 90 13.10 -2.26 11.99
N VAL A 91 12.64 -1.01 12.12
CA VAL A 91 12.57 -0.04 11.03
C VAL A 91 13.75 0.93 11.17
N LYS A 92 14.79 0.76 10.36
CA LYS A 92 16.02 1.58 10.42
C LYS A 92 16.15 2.61 9.30
N SER A 93 15.39 2.43 8.22
CA SER A 93 15.50 3.27 7.04
C SER A 93 14.82 4.62 7.26
N LYS A 94 15.57 5.72 7.20
CA LYS A 94 15.05 7.09 7.42
C LYS A 94 13.85 7.45 6.54
N ARG A 95 13.75 6.87 5.34
CA ARG A 95 12.61 7.07 4.42
C ARG A 95 11.37 6.24 4.77
N ILE A 96 11.56 5.11 5.47
CA ILE A 96 10.47 4.20 5.85
C ILE A 96 9.89 4.55 7.22
N ILE A 97 10.71 5.04 8.15
CA ILE A 97 10.27 5.48 9.50
C ILE A 97 8.98 6.32 9.46
N PRO A 98 8.88 7.42 8.69
CA PRO A 98 7.66 8.23 8.67
C PRO A 98 6.44 7.48 8.10
N LEU A 99 6.64 6.57 7.13
CA LEU A 99 5.56 5.77 6.57
C LEU A 99 5.08 4.70 7.56
N TYR A 100 6.02 4.06 8.26
CA TYR A 100 5.74 3.10 9.31
C TYR A 100 4.93 3.74 10.45
N GLU A 101 5.39 4.89 10.94
CA GLU A 101 4.69 5.65 11.99
C GLU A 101 3.28 6.02 11.55
N LYS A 102 3.12 6.49 10.29
CA LYS A 102 1.81 6.83 9.76
C LYS A 102 0.89 5.62 9.63
N ALA A 103 1.41 4.48 9.18
CA ALA A 103 0.65 3.24 9.12
C ALA A 103 0.18 2.81 10.52
N LYS A 104 1.06 2.85 11.53
CA LYS A 104 0.71 2.54 12.93
C LYS A 104 -0.36 3.49 13.48
N GLU A 105 -0.28 4.79 13.20
CA GLU A 105 -1.29 5.77 13.60
C GLU A 105 -2.66 5.46 12.98
N LEU A 106 -2.71 5.09 11.70
CA LEU A 106 -3.96 4.74 11.02
C LEU A 106 -4.55 3.42 11.54
N LEU A 107 -3.71 2.41 11.75
CA LEU A 107 -4.12 1.13 12.30
C LEU A 107 -4.74 1.27 13.69
N ALA A 108 -4.21 2.16 14.53
CA ALA A 108 -4.74 2.43 15.86
C ALA A 108 -6.15 3.08 15.87
N LYS A 109 -6.65 3.55 14.71
CA LYS A 109 -7.99 4.13 14.59
C LYS A 109 -9.09 3.09 14.37
N PHE A 110 -8.73 1.86 14.02
CA PHE A 110 -9.68 0.75 13.93
C PHE A 110 -9.96 0.20 15.32
N SER A 111 -11.20 -0.22 15.57
CA SER A 111 -11.58 -0.93 16.80
C SER A 111 -10.95 -2.32 16.85
N SER A 112 -10.77 -2.95 15.69
CA SER A 112 -10.00 -4.19 15.53
C SER A 112 -9.35 -4.21 14.15
N VAL A 113 -8.08 -4.59 14.08
CA VAL A 113 -7.39 -4.76 12.79
C VAL A 113 -6.41 -5.92 12.85
N GLU A 114 -6.54 -6.81 11.86
CA GLU A 114 -5.61 -7.90 11.62
C GLU A 114 -4.76 -7.55 10.39
N ILE A 115 -3.45 -7.73 10.51
CA ILE A 115 -2.51 -7.54 9.41
C ILE A 115 -1.83 -8.87 9.12
N GLU A 116 -1.96 -9.35 7.89
CA GLU A 116 -1.50 -10.68 7.51
C GLU A 116 -0.71 -10.66 6.22
N TRP A 117 0.31 -11.51 6.18
CA TRP A 117 1.01 -11.79 4.95
C TRP A 117 0.23 -12.85 4.18
N ILE A 118 0.10 -12.66 2.87
CA ILE A 118 -0.42 -13.66 1.94
C ILE A 118 0.59 -13.95 0.82
N PRO A 119 0.59 -15.14 0.22
CA PRO A 119 1.39 -15.42 -0.96
C PRO A 119 1.05 -14.50 -2.14
N ARG A 120 2.03 -14.20 -2.99
CA ARG A 120 1.87 -13.28 -4.12
C ARG A 120 0.79 -13.75 -5.11
N GLU A 121 0.65 -15.06 -5.28
CA GLU A 121 -0.36 -15.69 -6.11
C GLU A 121 -1.79 -15.44 -5.63
N GLU A 122 -1.97 -15.06 -4.36
CA GLU A 122 -3.24 -14.66 -3.77
C GLU A 122 -3.45 -13.13 -3.82
N ASN A 123 -2.38 -12.34 -3.95
CA ASN A 123 -2.42 -10.87 -4.01
C ASN A 123 -2.54 -10.30 -5.44
N LYS A 124 -3.00 -11.10 -6.41
CA LYS A 124 -3.00 -10.76 -7.85
C LYS A 124 -3.81 -9.52 -8.20
N GLU A 125 -4.90 -9.23 -7.49
CA GLU A 125 -5.74 -8.07 -7.78
C GLU A 125 -5.02 -6.77 -7.44
N ALA A 126 -4.36 -6.70 -6.29
CA ALA A 126 -3.56 -5.55 -5.91
C ALA A 126 -2.36 -5.37 -6.88
N ASP A 127 -1.63 -6.44 -7.22
CA ASP A 127 -0.54 -6.39 -8.23
C ASP A 127 -1.03 -5.88 -9.59
N ARG A 128 -2.19 -6.38 -10.07
CA ARG A 128 -2.80 -5.91 -11.32
C ARG A 128 -3.08 -4.41 -11.27
N ILE A 129 -3.65 -3.91 -10.17
CA ILE A 129 -3.97 -2.49 -9.97
C ILE A 129 -2.69 -1.66 -9.95
N THR A 130 -1.66 -2.12 -9.24
CA THR A 130 -0.34 -1.49 -9.20
C THR A 130 0.27 -1.36 -10.61
N ARG A 131 0.17 -2.41 -11.44
CA ARG A 131 0.68 -2.39 -12.82
C ARG A 131 -0.11 -1.45 -13.72
N ILE A 132 -1.40 -1.24 -13.47
CA ILE A 132 -2.19 -0.23 -14.18
C ILE A 132 -1.69 1.16 -13.81
N ALA A 133 -1.46 1.45 -12.52
CA ALA A 133 -0.87 2.72 -12.11
C ALA A 133 0.49 2.97 -12.78
N PHE A 134 1.36 1.96 -12.82
CA PHE A 134 2.66 2.07 -13.50
C PHE A 134 2.52 2.46 -14.98
N LYS A 135 1.62 1.78 -15.72
CA LYS A 135 1.33 2.14 -17.13
C LYS A 135 0.78 3.55 -17.27
N LYS A 136 -0.10 3.98 -16.36
CA LYS A 136 -0.63 5.35 -16.36
C LYS A 136 0.45 6.40 -16.12
N VAL A 137 1.44 6.13 -15.27
CA VAL A 137 2.59 7.03 -15.09
C VAL A 137 3.41 7.11 -16.37
N LEU A 138 3.69 5.98 -17.02
CA LEU A 138 4.42 5.95 -18.30
C LEU A 138 3.69 6.74 -19.41
N ASN A 139 2.37 6.67 -19.44
CA ASN A 139 1.54 7.41 -20.39
C ASN A 139 1.33 8.89 -20.00
N GLY A 140 1.83 9.32 -18.84
CA GLY A 140 1.60 10.68 -18.32
C GLY A 140 0.18 10.96 -17.85
N GLU A 141 -0.63 9.93 -17.61
CA GLU A 141 -2.00 10.04 -17.09
C GLU A 141 -2.04 10.16 -15.55
N LEU A 142 -1.00 9.67 -14.87
CA LEU A 142 -0.85 9.72 -13.41
C LEU A 142 0.45 10.44 -13.05
N LYS A 143 0.34 11.65 -12.49
CA LYS A 143 1.49 12.52 -12.18
C LYS A 143 1.58 12.94 -10.72
N LYS A 144 0.46 12.87 -9.99
CA LYS A 144 0.38 13.31 -8.60
C LYS A 144 0.77 12.17 -7.68
N ILE A 145 1.62 12.49 -6.71
CA ILE A 145 2.02 11.58 -5.63
C ILE A 145 0.91 11.60 -4.57
N GLY A 146 0.51 10.44 -4.08
CA GLY A 146 -0.45 10.31 -2.99
C GLY A 146 -1.66 9.45 -3.34
N CYS A 147 -2.70 9.58 -2.51
CA CYS A 147 -3.88 8.71 -2.52
C CYS A 147 -5.08 9.27 -3.32
N ASP A 148 -4.90 10.42 -3.98
CA ASP A 148 -5.95 11.24 -4.60
C ASP A 148 -5.93 11.19 -6.13
#